data_AF-A0A5M9HJY6-F1
#
_entry.id   AF-A0A5M9HJY6-F1
#
_cell.length_a   1.000
_cell.length_b   1.000
_cell.length_c   1.000
_cell.angle_alpha   90.00
_cell.angle_beta   90.00
_cell.angle_gamma   90.00
#
_symmetry.space_group_name_H-M   'P 1'
#
loop_
_entity.id
_entity.type
_entity.pdbx_description
1 polymer ?
#
loop_
_entity_poly.entity_id
_entity_poly.type
_entity_poly.pdbx_seq_one_letter_code
_entity_poly.pdbx_strand_id
1 'polypeptide(L)' 'METILIHPKNKEQLAAVKAFAKALKMDFETKVSESPYNPEFVKRIQDANRSADKGNVTRIKDTKNIWADIL' A
#
# COMPACT_ATOMS: atom_id res chain seq x y z
N MET A 1 -18.58 -10.71 23.40
CA MET A 1 -17.18 -10.63 23.86
C MET A 1 -16.44 -9.68 22.94
N GLU A 2 -15.40 -9.03 23.44
CA GLU A 2 -14.62 -8.03 22.70
C GLU A 2 -13.49 -8.70 21.89
N THR A 3 -13.14 -8.11 20.75
CA THR A 3 -12.07 -8.60 19.87
C THR A 3 -10.86 -7.67 19.94
N ILE A 4 -9.68 -8.25 20.14
CA ILE A 4 -8.41 -7.50 20.19
C ILE A 4 -7.73 -7.58 18.83
N LEU A 5 -7.44 -6.43 18.22
CA LEU A 5 -6.70 -6.31 16.96
C LEU A 5 -5.25 -5.90 17.23
N ILE A 6 -4.32 -6.82 16.96
CA ILE A 6 -2.88 -6.57 17.13
C ILE A 6 -2.29 -6.24 15.75
N HIS A 7 -1.52 -5.15 15.66
CA HIS A 7 -0.88 -4.68 14.42
C HIS A 7 0.66 -4.75 14.53
N PRO A 8 1.28 -5.91 14.21
CA PRO A 8 2.73 -6.07 14.28
C PRO A 8 3.43 -5.16 13.27
N LYS A 9 4.51 -4.49 13.69
CA LYS A 9 5.27 -3.57 12.82
C LYS A 9 6.36 -4.26 12.00
N ASN A 10 6.73 -5.48 12.37
CA ASN A 10 7.77 -6.27 11.70
C ASN A 10 7.48 -7.77 11.76
N LYS A 11 8.27 -8.56 11.01
CA LYS A 11 8.09 -10.01 10.89
C LYS A 11 8.32 -10.76 12.22
N GLU A 12 9.23 -10.27 13.06
CA GLU A 12 9.54 -10.87 14.37
C GLU A 12 8.37 -10.74 15.33
N GLN A 13 7.77 -9.55 15.43
CA GLN A 13 6.57 -9.30 16.24
C GLN A 13 5.39 -10.16 15.76
N LEU A 14 5.20 -10.31 14.44
CA LEU A 14 4.15 -11.17 13.90
C LEU A 14 4.38 -12.64 14.29
N ALA A 15 5.62 -13.12 14.23
CA ALA A 15 5.96 -14.49 14.62
C ALA A 15 5.73 -14.72 16.13
N ALA A 16 6.11 -13.76 16.97
CA ALA A 16 5.88 -13.83 18.42
C ALA A 16 4.39 -13.92 18.74
N VAL A 17 3.56 -13.03 18.19
CA VAL A 17 2.11 -13.01 18.43
C VAL A 17 1.46 -14.33 17.99
N LYS A 18 1.87 -14.88 16.83
CA LYS A 18 1.38 -16.19 16.36
C LYS A 18 1.77 -17.33 17.31
N ALA A 19 2.98 -17.32 17.84
CA ALA A 19 3.43 -18.33 18.78
C ALA A 19 2.63 -18.27 20.09
N PHE A 20 2.38 -17.06 20.62
CA PHE A 20 1.55 -16.87 21.80
C PHE A 20 0.11 -17.34 21.59
N ALA A 21 -0.54 -16.93 20.49
CA ALA A 21 -1.90 -17.35 20.19
C ALA A 21 -2.02 -18.89 20.07
N LYS A 22 -1.04 -19.53 19.42
CA LYS A 22 -0.98 -20.99 19.28
C LYS A 22 -0.75 -21.70 20.62
N ALA A 23 0.13 -21.17 21.47
CA ALA A 23 0.37 -21.72 22.81
C ALA A 23 -0.88 -21.67 23.69
N LEU A 24 -1.70 -20.64 23.52
CA LEU A 24 -2.96 -20.46 24.23
C LEU A 24 -4.16 -21.16 23.58
N LYS A 25 -3.93 -21.90 22.48
CA LYS A 25 -4.98 -22.57 21.68
C LYS A 25 -6.09 -21.62 21.23
N MET A 26 -5.73 -20.37 20.93
CA MET A 26 -6.66 -19.38 20.39
C MET A 26 -6.72 -19.48 18.86
N ASP A 27 -7.92 -19.35 18.32
CA ASP A 27 -8.12 -19.16 16.88
C ASP A 27 -7.72 -17.74 16.49
N PHE A 28 -6.97 -17.60 15.40
CA PHE A 28 -6.55 -16.30 14.89
C PHE A 28 -6.66 -16.24 13.36
N GLU A 29 -7.07 -15.09 12.86
CA GLU A 29 -7.12 -14.80 11.43
C GLU A 29 -5.95 -13.90 11.06
N THR A 30 -5.23 -14.26 9.98
CA THR A 30 -4.21 -13.38 9.42
C THR A 30 -4.83 -12.64 8.23
N LYS A 31 -5.32 -11.43 8.46
CA LYS A 31 -5.64 -10.53 7.35
C LYS A 31 -4.33 -9.92 6.88
N VAL A 32 -3.81 -10.43 5.78
CA VAL A 32 -2.85 -9.64 5.00
C VAL A 32 -3.62 -8.37 4.64
N SER A 33 -3.10 -7.19 5.03
CA SER A 33 -3.63 -5.96 4.46
C SER A 33 -3.25 -6.00 2.99
N GLU A 34 -4.05 -6.68 2.17
CA GLU A 34 -4.00 -6.49 0.74
C GLU A 34 -4.16 -4.99 0.56
N SER A 35 -3.15 -4.37 -0.05
CA SER A 35 -3.26 -2.97 -0.43
C SER A 35 -4.59 -2.82 -1.15
N PRO A 36 -5.43 -1.83 -0.80
CA PRO A 36 -6.70 -1.63 -1.49
C PRO A 36 -6.50 -1.32 -2.98
N TYR A 37 -5.26 -1.06 -3.39
CA TYR A 37 -4.86 -0.80 -4.76
C TYR A 37 -4.30 -2.05 -5.44
N ASN A 38 -4.79 -2.29 -6.66
CA ASN A 38 -4.29 -3.32 -7.56
C ASN A 38 -2.75 -3.18 -7.74
N PRO A 39 -1.96 -4.27 -7.60
CA PRO A 39 -0.51 -4.23 -7.79
C PRO A 39 -0.04 -3.63 -9.13
N GLU A 40 -0.74 -3.88 -10.24
CA GLU A 40 -0.40 -3.31 -11.54
C GLU A 40 -0.61 -1.79 -11.57
N PHE A 41 -1.66 -1.31 -10.90
CA PHE A 41 -1.90 0.12 -10.73
C PHE A 41 -0.75 0.76 -9.95
N VAL A 42 -0.35 0.17 -8.81
CA VAL A 42 0.78 0.66 -8.01
C VAL A 42 2.07 0.70 -8.83
N LYS A 43 2.34 -0.35 -9.62
CA LYS A 43 3.51 -0.40 -10.51
C LYS A 43 3.50 0.74 -11.53
N ARG A 44 2.37 0.98 -12.20
CA ARG A 44 2.22 2.08 -13.18
C ARG A 44 2.48 3.45 -12.57
N ILE A 45 2.00 3.71 -11.35
CA ILE A 45 2.26 4.97 -10.65
C ILE A 45 3.74 5.12 -10.31
N GLN A 46 4.40 4.05 -9.84
CA GLN A 46 5.83 4.09 -9.56
C GLN A 46 6.66 4.33 -10.83
N ASP A 47 6.28 3.72 -11.96
CA ASP A 47 6.91 3.98 -13.26
C ASP A 47 6.72 5.43 -13.71
N ALA A 48 5.51 5.99 -13.55
CA ALA A 48 5.22 7.39 -13.87
C ALA A 48 6.07 8.34 -13.01
N ASN A 49 6.20 8.10 -11.71
CA ASN A 49 7.06 8.90 -10.83
C ASN A 49 8.52 8.86 -11.26
N ARG A 50 9.06 7.66 -11.54
CA ARG A 50 10.44 7.52 -12.06
C ARG A 50 10.64 8.26 -13.38
N SER A 51 9.63 8.29 -14.24
CA SER A 51 9.68 9.02 -15.51
C SER A 51 9.67 10.53 -15.29
N ALA A 52 8.84 11.00 -14.36
CA ALA A 52 8.77 12.40 -13.98
C ALA A 52 10.08 12.91 -13.34
N ASP A 53 10.70 12.11 -12.48
CA ASP A 53 12.01 12.40 -11.89
C ASP A 53 13.12 12.53 -12.94
N LYS A 54 12.97 11.83 -14.08
CA LYS A 54 13.87 11.94 -15.25
C LYS A 54 13.55 13.15 -16.13
N GLY A 55 12.56 13.96 -15.79
CA GLY A 55 12.15 15.15 -16.53
C GLY A 55 11.14 14.89 -17.64
N ASN A 56 10.60 13.68 -17.78
CA ASN A 56 9.56 13.36 -18.76
C ASN A 56 8.18 13.83 -18.26
N VAL A 57 8.02 15.14 -18.11
CA VAL A 57 6.79 15.78 -17.61
C VAL A 57 6.25 16.77 -18.62
N THR A 58 4.93 16.84 -18.72
CA THR A 58 4.23 17.89 -19.44
C THR A 58 3.85 19.00 -18.45
N ARG A 59 4.36 20.21 -18.67
CA ARG A 59 4.05 21.35 -17.80
C ARG A 59 2.78 22.03 -18.30
N ILE A 60 1.73 21.97 -17.48
CA ILE A 60 0.47 22.66 -17.76
C ILE A 60 0.64 24.17 -17.58
N LYS A 61 0.32 24.94 -18.60
CA LYS A 61 0.42 26.40 -18.60
C LYS A 61 -0.86 27.05 -18.11
N ASP A 62 -2.01 26.51 -18.50
CA ASP A 62 -3.32 26.99 -18.08
C ASP A 62 -4.05 25.93 -17.26
N THR A 63 -4.25 26.21 -15.97
CA THR A 63 -4.99 25.33 -15.06
C THR A 63 -6.48 25.25 -15.39
N LYS A 64 -7.03 26.21 -16.15
CA LYS A 64 -8.42 26.20 -16.61
C LYS A 64 -8.61 25.38 -17.89
N ASN A 65 -7.54 25.14 -18.64
CA ASN A 65 -7.58 24.34 -19.86
C ASN A 65 -6.39 23.38 -19.95
N ILE A 66 -6.41 22.37 -19.08
CA ILE A 66 -5.35 21.37 -19.01
C ILE A 66 -5.20 20.56 -20.30
N TRP A 67 -6.31 20.36 -21.03
CA TRP A 67 -6.37 19.53 -22.24
C TRP A 67 -5.50 20.04 -23.38
N ALA A 68 -5.28 21.35 -23.46
CA ALA A 68 -4.47 21.97 -24.51
C ALA A 68 -2.99 21.57 -24.46
N ASP A 69 -2.48 21.16 -23.29
CA ASP A 69 -1.08 20.80 -23.10
C ASP A 69 -0.86 19.26 -23.06
N ILE A 70 -1.89 18.45 -22.82
CA ILE A 70 -1.78 16.97 -22.65
C ILE A 70 -2.32 16.13 -23.81
N LEU A 71 -3.01 16.75 -24.79
CA LEU A 71 -3.45 16.12 -26.05
C LEU A 71 -2.48 16.48 -27.18
#